data_AF-U5NGC6-F1
#
_entry.id   AF-U5NGC6-F1
#
_cell.length_a   1.000
_cell.length_b   1.000
_cell.length_c   1.000
_cell.angle_alpha   90.00
_cell.angle_beta   90.00
_cell.angle_gamma   90.00
#
_symmetry.space_group_name_H-M   'P 1'
#
loop_
_entity.id
_entity.type
_entity.pdbx_description
1 polymer ?
#
loop_
_entity_poly.entity_id
_entity_poly.type
_entity_poly.pdbx_seq_one_letter_code
_entity_poly.pdbx_strand_id
1 'polypeptide(L)'
;MNLYRGKFEATPECFIISPKENRFFYLLSETIKSNLTILEKTAVVTITKRLRLPKLLELKIIIPDDKTLEKFNNICENIQLKIENLQSKIEILDNTKKDLLNRIFDEKLEIL
;
A
#
# COMPACT_ATOMS: atom_id res chain seq x y z
N MET A 1 1.93 -3.74 4.62
CA MET A 1 0.57 -3.17 4.47
C MET A 1 0.58 -2.31 3.24
N ASN A 2 -0.31 -2.58 2.29
CA ASN A 2 -0.35 -1.86 1.02
C ASN A 2 -1.41 -0.76 1.09
N LEU A 3 -1.06 0.41 0.59
CA LEU A 3 -1.97 1.54 0.48
C LEU A 3 -2.52 1.55 -0.95
N TYR A 4 -3.84 1.46 -1.11
CA TYR A 4 -4.47 1.45 -2.42
C TYR A 4 -5.32 2.70 -2.60
N ARG A 5 -5.12 3.36 -3.75
CA ARG A 5 -5.91 4.49 -4.24
C ARG A 5 -6.63 4.06 -5.50
N GLY A 6 -7.87 3.62 -5.36
CA GLY A 6 -8.68 3.11 -6.47
C GLY A 6 -9.09 1.66 -6.28
N LYS A 7 -9.32 0.96 -7.38
CA LYS A 7 -9.81 -0.43 -7.38
C LYS A 7 -8.66 -1.38 -7.06
N PHE A 8 -8.96 -2.39 -6.25
CA PHE A 8 -8.05 -3.48 -5.93
C PHE A 8 -8.88 -4.73 -5.65
N GLU A 9 -8.21 -5.88 -5.72
CA GLU A 9 -8.79 -7.16 -5.33
C GLU A 9 -8.28 -7.55 -3.95
N ALA A 10 -9.19 -8.03 -3.10
CA ALA A 10 -8.87 -8.49 -1.75
C ALA A 10 -9.22 -9.96 -1.61
N THR A 11 -8.34 -10.72 -0.95
CA THR A 11 -8.64 -12.10 -0.56
C THR A 11 -9.49 -12.12 0.72
N PRO A 12 -10.24 -13.21 0.98
CA PRO A 12 -11.01 -13.35 2.22
C PRO A 12 -10.17 -13.31 3.51
N GLU A 13 -8.85 -13.46 3.40
CA GLU A 13 -7.91 -13.42 4.52
C GLU A 13 -7.41 -12.00 4.85
N CYS A 14 -7.84 -10.99 4.08
CA CYS A 14 -7.45 -9.60 4.25
C CYS A 14 -8.56 -8.78 4.91
N PHE A 15 -8.17 -7.83 5.77
CA PHE A 15 -9.08 -6.77 6.22
C PHE A 15 -9.01 -5.58 5.27
N ILE A 16 -10.18 -5.10 4.83
CA ILE A 16 -10.32 -3.82 4.14
C ILE A 16 -10.69 -2.77 5.19
N ILE A 17 -9.84 -1.76 5.34
CA ILE A 17 -10.03 -0.71 6.34
C ILE A 17 -10.02 0.63 5.59
N SER A 18 -11.07 1.41 5.78
CA SER A 18 -11.20 2.75 5.19
C SER A 18 -11.73 3.72 6.24
N PRO A 19 -11.27 4.98 6.25
CA PRO A 19 -11.84 5.98 7.14
C PRO A 19 -13.22 6.38 6.63
N LYS A 20 -14.10 6.80 7.54
CA LYS A 20 -15.38 7.40 7.16
C LYS A 20 -15.21 8.72 6.40
N GLU A 21 -14.16 9.48 6.75
CA GLU A 21 -13.80 10.74 6.10
C GLU A 21 -12.39 10.66 5.51
N ASN A 22 -12.25 11.05 4.24
CA ASN A 22 -10.99 10.92 3.50
C ASN A 22 -9.82 11.70 4.13
N ARG A 23 -10.09 12.78 4.88
CA ARG A 23 -9.08 13.55 5.61
C ARG A 23 -8.30 12.72 6.64
N PHE A 24 -8.80 11.56 7.05
CA PHE A 24 -8.12 10.65 7.98
C PHE A 24 -7.42 9.47 7.30
N PHE A 25 -7.39 9.42 5.97
CA PHE A 25 -6.82 8.30 5.21
C PHE A 25 -5.37 8.00 5.59
N TYR A 26 -4.52 9.02 5.58
CA TYR A 26 -3.12 8.86 5.96
C TYR A 26 -2.95 8.58 7.45
N LEU A 27 -3.71 9.25 8.30
CA LEU A 27 -3.63 9.06 9.74
C LEU A 27 -3.96 7.62 10.11
N LEU A 28 -5.03 7.06 9.54
CA LEU A 28 -5.44 5.68 9.73
C LEU A 28 -4.39 4.71 9.22
N SER A 29 -3.89 4.94 8.00
CA SER A 29 -2.81 4.13 7.40
C SER A 29 -1.58 4.09 8.32
N GLU A 30 -1.05 5.24 8.72
CA GLU A 30 0.15 5.31 9.54
C GLU A 30 -0.08 4.74 10.93
N THR A 31 -1.26 4.96 11.53
CA THR A 31 -1.58 4.36 12.84
C THR A 31 -1.56 2.83 12.78
N ILE A 32 -2.13 2.23 11.72
CA ILE A 32 -2.08 0.77 11.54
C ILE A 32 -0.64 0.31 11.33
N LYS A 33 0.12 0.99 10.46
CA LYS A 33 1.54 0.67 10.19
C LYS A 33 2.39 0.69 11.45
N SER A 34 2.28 1.75 12.26
CA SER A 34 3.04 1.88 13.51
C SER A 34 2.67 0.81 14.54
N ASN A 35 1.47 0.24 14.46
CA ASN A 35 1.01 -0.81 15.36
C ASN A 35 1.16 -2.23 14.79
N LEU A 36 1.71 -2.41 13.56
CA LEU A 36 1.84 -3.73 12.93
C LEU A 36 2.60 -4.73 13.81
N THR A 37 3.69 -4.31 14.44
CA THR A 37 4.48 -5.16 15.34
C THR A 37 3.64 -5.70 16.51
N ILE A 38 2.75 -4.87 17.06
CA ILE A 38 1.87 -5.26 18.17
C ILE A 38 0.79 -6.22 17.64
N LEU A 39 0.14 -5.86 16.53
CA LEU A 39 -0.88 -6.69 15.88
C LEU A 39 -0.33 -8.08 15.55
N GLU A 40 0.89 -8.13 15.03
CA GLU A 40 1.61 -9.36 14.73
C GLU A 40 1.90 -10.22 15.96
N LYS A 41 2.35 -9.63 17.07
CA LYS A 41 2.60 -10.38 18.31
C LYS A 41 1.32 -10.94 18.92
N THR A 42 0.20 -10.25 18.71
CA THR A 42 -1.12 -10.64 19.23
C THR A 42 -1.90 -11.57 18.30
N ALA A 43 -1.35 -11.88 17.12
CA ALA A 43 -1.96 -12.79 16.18
C ALA A 43 -1.93 -14.22 16.75
N VAL A 44 -3.03 -14.95 16.57
CA VAL A 44 -3.15 -16.30 17.12
C VAL A 44 -2.40 -17.27 16.22
N VAL A 45 -1.51 -18.06 16.84
CA VAL A 45 -0.74 -19.10 16.17
C VAL A 45 -1.42 -20.43 16.49
N THR A 46 -2.21 -20.94 15.54
CA THR A 46 -2.76 -22.31 15.59
C THR A 46 -2.05 -23.18 14.57
N ILE A 47 -2.18 -22.84 13.28
CA ILE A 47 -1.43 -23.46 12.17
C ILE A 47 -0.91 -22.36 11.22
N THR A 48 -1.71 -21.31 11.00
CA THR A 48 -1.33 -20.07 10.31
C THR A 48 -1.58 -18.87 11.22
N LYS A 49 -0.70 -17.87 11.13
CA LYS A 49 -0.79 -16.64 11.93
C LYS A 49 -1.96 -15.79 11.42
N ARG A 50 -2.99 -15.59 12.25
CA ARG A 50 -4.18 -14.78 11.86
C ARG A 50 -4.46 -13.68 12.86
N LEU A 51 -4.71 -12.46 12.35
CA LEU A 51 -5.17 -11.33 13.15
C LEU A 51 -6.69 -11.45 13.38
N ARG A 52 -7.13 -11.30 14.63
CA ARG A 52 -8.56 -11.31 14.97
C ARG A 52 -9.13 -9.90 14.89
N LEU A 53 -10.33 -9.77 14.31
CA LEU A 53 -11.02 -8.49 14.16
C LEU A 53 -11.15 -7.69 15.48
N PRO A 54 -11.51 -8.29 16.64
CA PRO A 54 -11.58 -7.54 17.90
C PRO A 54 -10.26 -6.83 18.25
N LYS A 55 -9.12 -7.47 17.96
CA LYS A 55 -7.81 -6.90 18.29
C LYS A 55 -7.46 -5.70 17.41
N LEU A 56 -7.91 -5.73 16.16
CA LEU A 56 -7.81 -4.59 15.24
C LEU A 56 -8.68 -3.42 15.72
N LEU A 57 -9.89 -3.72 16.23
CA LEU A 57 -10.83 -2.70 16.74
C LEU A 57 -10.40 -2.07 18.07
N GLU A 58 -9.52 -2.72 18.84
CA GLU A 58 -8.92 -2.16 20.06
C GLU A 58 -7.88 -1.06 19.80
N LEU A 59 -7.46 -0.85 18.55
CA LEU A 59 -6.48 0.18 18.21
C LEU A 59 -7.02 1.58 18.55
N LYS A 60 -6.31 2.29 19.42
CA LYS A 60 -6.61 3.68 19.75
C LYS A 60 -5.92 4.60 18.73
N ILE A 61 -6.73 5.45 18.10
CA ILE A 61 -6.25 6.45 17.15
C ILE A 61 -6.34 7.82 17.83
N ILE A 62 -5.23 8.55 17.88
CA ILE A 62 -5.19 9.92 18.36
C ILE A 62 -5.56 10.83 17.19
N ILE A 63 -6.63 11.60 17.33
CA ILE A 63 -7.06 12.56 16.31
C ILE A 63 -6.44 13.92 16.67
N PRO A 64 -5.52 14.45 15.85
CA PRO A 64 -4.94 15.77 16.07
C PRO A 64 -5.92 16.88 15.69
N ASP A 65 -5.58 18.12 16.05
CA ASP A 65 -6.31 19.29 15.57
C ASP A 65 -6.23 19.43 14.04
N ASP A 66 -7.18 20.18 13.45
CA ASP A 66 -7.31 20.31 12.00
C ASP A 66 -6.04 20.83 11.31
N LYS A 67 -5.34 21.80 11.93
CA LYS A 67 -4.13 22.40 11.35
C LYS A 67 -2.98 21.42 11.35
N THR A 68 -2.84 20.63 12.41
CA THR A 68 -1.85 19.55 12.49
C THR A 68 -2.17 18.44 11.50
N LEU A 69 -3.45 18.04 11.39
CA LEU A 69 -3.89 17.02 10.44
C LEU A 69 -3.63 17.44 8.98
N GLU A 70 -3.91 18.69 8.63
CA GLU A 70 -3.69 19.22 7.29
C GLU A 70 -2.20 19.18 6.92
N LYS A 71 -1.32 19.66 7.82
CA LYS A 71 0.14 19.60 7.61
C LYS A 71 0.62 18.17 7.43
N PHE A 72 0.14 17.26 8.28
CA PHE A 72 0.47 15.84 8.18
C PHE A 72 0.04 15.25 6.84
N ASN A 73 -1.20 15.50 6.42
CA ASN A 73 -1.72 15.03 5.15
C ASN A 73 -0.92 15.57 3.96
N ASN A 74 -0.54 16.85 3.98
CA ASN A 74 0.27 17.45 2.92
C ASN A 74 1.65 16.78 2.82
N ILE A 75 2.26 16.41 3.94
CA ILE A 75 3.54 15.67 3.94
C ILE A 75 3.34 14.28 3.32
N CYS A 76 2.34 13.54 3.80
CA CYS A 76 2.06 12.19 3.31
C CYS A 76 1.69 12.18 1.82
N GLU A 77 0.91 13.16 1.35
CA GLU A 77 0.53 13.29 -0.06
C GLU A 77 1.75 13.46 -0.96
N ASN A 78 2.64 14.39 -0.60
CA ASN A 78 3.86 14.62 -1.36
C ASN A 78 4.76 13.39 -1.44
N ILE A 79 4.82 12.59 -0.37
CA ILE A 79 5.58 11.34 -0.35
C ILE A 79 4.89 10.29 -1.22
N GLN A 80 3.58 10.12 -1.07
CA GLN A 80 2.80 9.12 -1.78
C GLN A 80 2.85 9.35 -3.30
N LEU A 81 2.70 10.60 -3.75
CA LEU A 81 2.84 10.95 -5.17
C LEU A 81 4.23 10.63 -5.73
N LYS A 82 5.29 10.80 -4.94
CA LYS A 82 6.65 10.41 -5.37
C LYS A 82 6.77 8.89 -5.55
N ILE A 83 6.20 8.12 -4.63
CA ILE A 83 6.18 6.65 -4.71
C ILE A 83 5.45 6.20 -5.97
N GLU A 84 4.25 6.73 -6.21
CA GLU A 84 3.43 6.38 -7.37
C GLU A 84 4.11 6.74 -8.70
N ASN A 85 4.72 7.93 -8.77
CA ASN A 85 5.49 8.34 -9.95
C ASN A 85 6.69 7.43 -10.22
N LEU A 86 7.38 6.97 -9.17
CA LEU A 86 8.50 6.04 -9.32
C LEU A 86 8.03 4.66 -9.77
N GLN A 87 6.94 4.15 -9.21
CA GLN A 87 6.34 2.88 -9.61
C GLN A 87 5.92 2.89 -11.08
N SER A 88 5.24 3.95 -11.53
CA SER A 88 4.86 4.11 -12.93
C SER A 88 6.08 4.15 -13.87
N LYS A 89 7.16 4.84 -13.49
CA LYS A 89 8.39 4.85 -14.28
C LYS A 89 9.04 3.47 -14.37
N ILE A 90 9.05 2.71 -13.27
CA ILE A 90 9.58 1.33 -13.26
C ILE A 90 8.78 0.45 -14.23
N GLU A 91 7.45 0.55 -14.21
CA GLU A 91 6.58 -0.22 -15.11
C GLU A 91 6.83 0.12 -16.59
N ILE A 92 6.91 1.40 -16.93
CA ILE A 92 7.22 1.85 -18.29
C ILE A 92 8.58 1.31 -18.76
N LEU A 93 9.60 1.36 -17.90
CA LEU A 93 10.94 0.88 -18.22
C LEU A 93 10.96 -0.64 -18.41
N ASP A 94 10.23 -1.40 -17.58
CA ASP A 94 10.16 -2.86 -17.71
C ASP A 94 9.45 -3.27 -19.00
N ASN A 95 8.34 -2.60 -19.35
CA ASN A 95 7.64 -2.82 -20.62
C ASN A 95 8.52 -2.45 -21.83
N THR A 96 9.18 -1.29 -21.78
CA THR A 96 10.10 -0.87 -22.86
C THR A 96 11.24 -1.87 -23.03
N LYS A 97 11.82 -2.36 -21.93
CA LYS A 97 12.87 -3.39 -21.97
C LYS A 97 12.36 -4.67 -22.63
N LYS A 98 11.17 -5.16 -22.25
CA LYS A 98 10.56 -6.36 -22.85
C LYS A 98 10.34 -6.18 -24.35
N ASP A 99 9.80 -5.04 -24.77
CA ASP A 99 9.55 -4.74 -26.17
C ASP A 99 10.85 -4.70 -26.99
N LEU A 100 11.89 -4.05 -26.47
CA LEU A 100 13.20 -4.00 -27.12
C LEU A 100 13.84 -5.38 -27.23
N LEU A 101 13.76 -6.20 -26.18
CA LEU A 101 14.27 -7.56 -26.21
C LEU A 101 13.56 -8.39 -27.28
N ASN A 102 12.22 -8.35 -27.33
CA ASN A 102 11.44 -9.06 -28.33
C ASN A 102 11.86 -8.67 -29.75
N ARG A 103 11.99 -7.37 -30.04
CA ARG A 103 12.46 -6.88 -31.35
C ARG A 103 13.85 -7.40 -31.73
N ILE A 104 14.80 -7.38 -30.78
CA ILE A 104 16.16 -7.87 -31.03
C ILE A 104 16.17 -9.38 -31.33
N PHE A 105 15.33 -10.16 -30.66
CA PHE A 105 15.22 -11.59 -30.91
C PHE A 105 14.53 -11.90 -32.25
N ASP A 106 13.46 -11.18 -32.58
CA ASP A 106 12.75 -11.33 -33.85
C ASP A 106 13.66 -10.96 -35.04
N GLU A 107 14.39 -9.83 -34.96
CA GLU A 107 15.36 -9.43 -35.99
C GLU A 107 16.49 -10.44 -36.15
N LYS A 108 16.94 -11.10 -35.08
CA LYS A 108 17.97 -12.16 -35.18
C LYS A 108 17.46 -13.45 -35.81
N LEU A 109 16.16 -13.75 -35.71
CA LEU A 109 15.54 -14.94 -36.31
C LEU A 109 15.28 -14.76 -37.80
N GLU A 110 15.05 -13.53 -38.29
CA GLU A 110 14.85 -13.28 -39.73
C GLU A 110 16.14 -13.40 -40.58
N ILE A 111 17.31 -13.35 -39.95
CA ILE A 111 18.62 -13.38 -40.63
C ILE A 111 19.24 -14.80 -40.62
N LEU A 112 18.61 -15.77 -39.94
CA LEU A 112 19.01 -17.18 -39.87
C LEU A 112 18.17 -18.06 -40.80
#